data_AF-A0A8S9P2F9-F1
#
_entry.id   AF-A0A8S9P2F9-F1
#
_cell.length_a   1.000
_cell.length_b   1.000
_cell.length_c   1.000
_cell.angle_alpha   90.00
_cell.angle_beta   90.00
_cell.angle_gamma   90.00
#
_symmetry.space_group_name_H-M   'P 1'
#
loop_
_entity.id
_entity.type
_entity.pdbx_description
1 polymer ?
#
loop_
_entity_poly.entity_id
_entity_poly.type
_entity_poly.pdbx_seq_one_letter_code
_entity_poly.pdbx_strand_id
1 'polypeptide(L)'
;MERTSSIGMDQERLTAEMAFRLSRFFIGRYTNPAAFAGFLNLTGLTFDTFSDLWSNQVVQLEGATRLACMVFLCFVLTLYVANRSKPVYLVDFSCYEPEDERKMSVDSFLKMTEGNGAITKDTVQFQERISNRADLGDETYLPRGITSTPPKLDMSEARTEAEVVMFGALDSLFEKTGIKPAEIGILIVNCSLFNPTPSLSAMIVNHYKMKEDIKSYNLGGMGCSAGLISVDLANNLLKANPNSYAVVVSTENITLNWYFGNDRSMLLCNCLFQMGGAAILLSNRRQDRSKSKYKLVNTDTQRIKRQEL
;
A
#
# COMPACT_ATOMS: atom_id res chain seq x y z
N MET A 1 -12.71 -46.52 17.51
CA MET A 1 -12.88 -45.06 17.58
C MET A 1 -11.52 -44.47 17.91
N GLU A 2 -10.82 -43.65 17.13
CA GLU A 2 -11.05 -42.96 15.86
C GLU A 2 -9.76 -43.08 15.05
N ARG A 3 -9.85 -43.40 13.76
CA ARG A 3 -8.70 -43.34 12.84
C ARG A 3 -9.22 -43.08 11.41
N THR A 4 -9.83 -41.90 11.19
CA THR A 4 -10.36 -41.48 9.88
C THR A 4 -10.42 -39.96 9.73
N SER A 5 -9.29 -39.23 9.89
CA SER A 5 -9.29 -37.77 9.62
C SER A 5 -8.05 -37.21 8.91
N SER A 6 -6.96 -37.98 8.72
CA SER A 6 -5.74 -37.45 8.11
C SER A 6 -5.65 -37.63 6.58
N ILE A 7 -6.51 -38.43 5.96
CA ILE A 7 -6.44 -38.74 4.52
C ILE A 7 -7.23 -37.71 3.68
N GLY A 8 -8.30 -37.13 4.23
CA GLY A 8 -9.15 -36.16 3.51
C GLY A 8 -8.49 -34.79 3.27
N MET A 9 -7.65 -34.35 4.21
CA MET A 9 -7.04 -33.01 4.17
C MET A 9 -5.87 -32.91 3.17
N ASP A 10 -5.21 -34.04 2.88
CA ASP A 10 -4.13 -34.10 1.88
C ASP A 10 -4.70 -34.14 0.45
N GLN A 11 -5.89 -34.73 0.28
CA GLN A 11 -6.55 -34.84 -1.02
C GLN A 11 -7.19 -33.52 -1.49
N GLU A 12 -7.71 -32.70 -0.57
CA GLU A 12 -8.13 -31.32 -0.86
C GLU A 12 -6.95 -30.41 -1.25
N ARG A 13 -5.77 -30.59 -0.61
CA ARG A 13 -4.57 -29.82 -0.98
C ARG A 13 -4.01 -30.24 -2.34
N LEU A 14 -3.97 -31.53 -2.64
CA LEU A 14 -3.57 -32.08 -3.94
C LEU A 14 -4.52 -31.65 -5.07
N THR A 15 -5.83 -31.62 -4.81
CA THR A 15 -6.81 -31.15 -5.80
C THR A 15 -6.74 -29.64 -5.99
N ALA A 16 -6.49 -28.85 -4.94
CA ALA A 16 -6.27 -27.40 -5.05
C ALA A 16 -4.95 -27.07 -5.79
N GLU A 17 -3.86 -27.82 -5.55
CA GLU A 17 -2.62 -27.67 -6.30
C GLU A 17 -2.76 -28.12 -7.76
N MET A 18 -3.46 -29.21 -8.04
CA MET A 18 -3.77 -29.64 -9.41
C MET A 18 -4.65 -28.60 -10.12
N ALA A 19 -5.67 -28.05 -9.47
CA ALA A 19 -6.52 -27.00 -10.02
C ALA A 19 -5.74 -25.69 -10.25
N PHE A 20 -4.80 -25.35 -9.37
CA PHE A 20 -3.91 -24.21 -9.53
C PHE A 20 -2.88 -24.41 -10.67
N ARG A 21 -2.31 -25.61 -10.79
CA ARG A 21 -1.41 -25.97 -11.90
C ARG A 21 -2.15 -26.07 -13.24
N LEU A 22 -3.35 -26.63 -13.26
CA LEU A 22 -4.21 -26.69 -14.45
C LEU A 22 -4.69 -25.30 -14.87
N SER A 23 -5.10 -24.44 -13.93
CA SER A 23 -5.49 -23.06 -14.26
C SER A 23 -4.32 -22.26 -14.85
N ARG A 24 -3.08 -22.41 -14.34
CA ARG A 24 -1.89 -21.84 -14.98
C ARG A 24 -1.56 -22.47 -16.33
N PHE A 25 -1.78 -23.77 -16.50
CA PHE A 25 -1.60 -24.46 -17.78
C PHE A 25 -2.59 -23.96 -18.85
N PHE A 26 -3.84 -23.68 -18.46
CA PHE A 26 -4.85 -23.08 -19.35
C PHE A 26 -4.63 -21.57 -19.57
N ILE A 27 -4.23 -20.81 -18.56
CA ILE A 27 -4.02 -19.36 -18.71
C ILE A 27 -2.75 -19.06 -19.53
N GLY A 28 -1.70 -19.88 -19.44
CA GLY A 28 -0.44 -19.66 -20.17
C GLY A 28 -0.46 -20.05 -21.66
N ARG A 29 -1.38 -20.94 -22.08
CA ARG A 29 -1.47 -21.40 -23.48
C ARG A 29 -2.52 -20.65 -24.30
N TYR A 30 -3.57 -20.10 -23.68
CA TYR A 30 -4.70 -19.50 -24.40
C TYR A 30 -4.62 -17.97 -24.58
N THR A 31 -3.55 -17.32 -24.10
CA THR A 31 -3.30 -15.88 -24.34
C THR A 31 -2.35 -15.62 -25.52
N ASN A 32 -1.90 -16.67 -26.23
CA ASN A 32 -1.09 -16.51 -27.45
C ASN A 32 -2.01 -16.56 -28.69
N PRO A 33 -2.07 -15.50 -29.52
CA PRO A 33 -2.90 -15.49 -30.73
C PRO A 33 -2.61 -16.67 -31.67
N ALA A 34 -1.39 -17.21 -31.67
CA ALA A 34 -1.03 -18.40 -32.44
C ALA A 34 -1.66 -19.70 -31.90
N ALA A 35 -1.86 -19.81 -30.58
CA ALA A 35 -2.50 -20.98 -29.97
C ALA A 35 -4.03 -20.95 -30.13
N PHE A 36 -4.63 -19.76 -30.14
CA PHE A 36 -6.05 -19.58 -30.48
C PHE A 36 -6.33 -19.89 -31.95
N ALA A 37 -5.45 -19.44 -32.86
CA ALA A 37 -5.51 -19.80 -34.28
C ALA A 37 -5.23 -21.31 -34.52
N GLY A 38 -4.35 -21.92 -33.72
CA GLY A 38 -4.12 -23.37 -33.74
C GLY A 38 -5.33 -24.17 -33.27
N PHE A 39 -6.03 -23.71 -32.22
CA PHE A 39 -7.27 -24.32 -31.74
C PHE A 39 -8.40 -24.21 -32.78
N LEU A 40 -8.56 -23.04 -33.42
CA LEU A 40 -9.53 -22.82 -34.50
C LEU A 40 -9.28 -23.72 -35.73
N ASN A 41 -8.01 -23.95 -36.08
CA ASN A 41 -7.63 -24.87 -37.17
C ASN A 41 -7.83 -26.36 -36.80
N LEU A 42 -7.55 -26.75 -35.55
CA LEU A 42 -7.75 -28.12 -35.06
C LEU A 42 -9.23 -28.50 -34.93
N THR A 43 -10.12 -27.54 -34.70
CA THR A 43 -11.58 -27.76 -34.64
C THR A 43 -12.30 -27.51 -35.97
N GLY A 44 -11.61 -27.06 -37.02
CA GLY A 44 -12.21 -26.78 -38.33
C GLY A 44 -13.27 -25.67 -38.34
N LEU A 45 -13.27 -24.80 -37.32
CA LEU A 45 -14.26 -23.73 -37.16
C LEU A 45 -13.78 -22.50 -37.94
N THR A 46 -14.06 -22.46 -39.25
CA THR A 46 -13.91 -21.23 -40.03
C THR A 46 -15.08 -20.30 -39.74
N PHE A 47 -14.89 -18.99 -39.91
CA PHE A 47 -15.90 -17.97 -39.62
C PHE A 47 -17.19 -18.18 -40.44
N ASP A 48 -17.06 -18.76 -41.64
CA ASP A 48 -18.18 -19.15 -42.49
C ASP A 48 -18.97 -20.31 -41.90
N THR A 49 -18.31 -21.30 -41.27
CA THR A 49 -19.02 -22.37 -40.56
C THR A 49 -19.77 -21.84 -39.35
N PHE A 50 -19.23 -20.84 -38.65
CA PHE A 50 -19.93 -20.20 -37.52
C PHE A 50 -21.16 -19.42 -37.99
N SER A 51 -21.07 -18.71 -39.12
CA SER A 51 -22.19 -18.02 -39.77
C SER A 51 -23.28 -18.99 -40.24
N ASP A 52 -22.90 -20.12 -40.83
CA ASP A 52 -23.85 -21.16 -41.28
C ASP A 52 -24.47 -21.97 -40.13
N LEU A 53 -23.72 -22.20 -39.05
CA LEU A 53 -24.24 -22.78 -37.81
C LEU A 53 -25.22 -21.81 -37.11
N TRP A 54 -24.91 -20.50 -37.14
CA TRP A 54 -25.72 -19.46 -36.54
C TRP A 54 -27.02 -19.20 -37.31
N SER A 55 -26.98 -19.30 -38.65
CA SER A 55 -28.14 -19.08 -39.52
C SER A 55 -29.06 -20.31 -39.60
N ASN A 56 -28.52 -21.54 -39.59
CA ASN A 56 -29.33 -22.75 -39.79
C ASN A 56 -29.70 -23.51 -38.51
N GLN A 57 -28.95 -23.41 -37.41
CA GLN A 57 -29.16 -24.28 -36.22
C GLN A 57 -29.77 -23.61 -34.98
N VAL A 58 -29.89 -22.27 -34.94
CA VAL A 58 -30.50 -21.58 -33.78
C VAL A 58 -32.00 -21.90 -33.63
N VAL A 59 -32.65 -22.44 -34.67
CA VAL A 59 -34.08 -22.77 -34.64
C VAL A 59 -34.37 -24.21 -34.17
N GLN A 60 -33.42 -25.15 -34.21
CA GLN A 60 -33.66 -26.58 -33.92
C GLN A 60 -32.83 -27.20 -32.76
N LEU A 61 -32.24 -26.42 -31.85
CA LEU A 61 -31.80 -27.04 -30.58
C LEU A 61 -33.03 -27.51 -29.79
N GLU A 62 -33.08 -28.79 -29.40
CA GLU A 62 -34.02 -29.30 -28.40
C GLU A 62 -33.98 -28.42 -27.14
N GLY A 63 -35.12 -28.23 -26.47
CA GLY A 63 -35.21 -27.37 -25.28
C GLY A 63 -34.19 -27.71 -24.20
N ALA A 64 -33.85 -28.99 -24.06
CA ALA A 64 -32.83 -29.48 -23.12
C ALA A 64 -31.42 -28.95 -23.45
N THR A 65 -31.01 -28.97 -24.72
CA THR A 65 -29.69 -28.50 -25.16
C THR A 65 -29.55 -26.99 -25.01
N ARG A 66 -30.63 -26.22 -25.26
CA ARG A 66 -30.62 -24.75 -25.02
C ARG A 66 -30.45 -24.44 -23.54
N LEU A 67 -31.17 -25.15 -22.68
CA LEU A 67 -31.09 -24.98 -21.22
C LEU A 67 -29.69 -25.32 -20.71
N ALA A 68 -29.11 -26.44 -21.19
CA ALA A 68 -27.76 -26.87 -20.84
C ALA A 68 -26.70 -25.82 -21.25
N CYS A 69 -26.79 -25.29 -22.47
CA CYS A 69 -25.90 -24.22 -22.95
C CYS A 69 -26.04 -22.93 -22.14
N MET A 70 -27.25 -22.52 -21.76
CA MET A 70 -27.45 -21.35 -20.89
C MET A 70 -26.88 -21.56 -19.49
N VAL A 71 -27.10 -22.74 -18.89
CA VAL A 71 -26.52 -23.07 -17.57
C VAL A 71 -25.00 -23.08 -17.65
N PHE A 72 -24.41 -23.66 -18.69
CA PHE A 72 -22.97 -23.67 -18.90
C PHE A 72 -22.42 -22.25 -19.11
N LEU A 73 -23.06 -21.42 -19.93
CA LEU A 73 -22.68 -20.01 -20.11
C LEU A 73 -22.76 -19.23 -18.81
N CYS A 74 -23.86 -19.37 -18.05
CA CYS A 74 -24.00 -18.75 -16.74
C CYS A 74 -22.92 -19.22 -15.76
N PHE A 75 -22.57 -20.51 -15.77
CA PHE A 75 -21.51 -21.07 -14.94
C PHE A 75 -20.14 -20.49 -15.32
N VAL A 76 -19.78 -20.49 -16.60
CA VAL A 76 -18.53 -19.90 -17.11
C VAL A 76 -18.47 -18.40 -16.82
N LEU A 77 -19.57 -17.67 -17.01
CA LEU A 77 -19.65 -16.24 -16.72
C LEU A 77 -19.50 -15.96 -15.22
N THR A 78 -20.10 -16.80 -14.36
CA THR A 78 -19.95 -16.72 -12.91
C THR A 78 -18.51 -16.97 -12.49
N LEU A 79 -17.86 -18.01 -13.02
CA LEU A 79 -16.44 -18.28 -12.76
C LEU A 79 -15.54 -17.14 -13.26
N TYR A 80 -15.82 -16.59 -14.43
CA TYR A 80 -15.08 -15.46 -14.98
C TYR A 80 -15.20 -14.21 -14.09
N VAL A 81 -16.41 -13.86 -13.67
CA VAL A 81 -16.65 -12.72 -12.78
C VAL A 81 -16.05 -12.95 -11.39
N ALA A 82 -16.14 -14.18 -10.86
CA ALA A 82 -15.56 -14.55 -9.57
C ALA A 82 -14.03 -14.51 -9.57
N ASN A 83 -13.40 -14.94 -10.67
CA ASN A 83 -11.94 -14.95 -10.82
C ASN A 83 -11.35 -13.63 -11.32
N ARG A 84 -12.19 -12.65 -11.68
CA ARG A 84 -11.69 -11.35 -12.13
C ARG A 84 -11.11 -10.59 -10.95
N SER A 85 -9.87 -10.11 -11.08
CA SER A 85 -9.25 -9.25 -10.07
C SER A 85 -10.10 -8.02 -9.83
N LYS A 86 -10.49 -7.78 -8.58
CA LYS A 86 -11.26 -6.59 -8.23
C LYS A 86 -10.39 -5.34 -8.39
N PRO A 87 -10.93 -4.27 -8.99
CA PRO A 87 -10.22 -3.00 -9.08
C PRO A 87 -10.00 -2.44 -7.67
N VAL A 88 -8.86 -1.78 -7.49
CA VAL A 88 -8.53 -1.03 -6.28
C VAL A 88 -8.62 0.46 -6.60
N TYR A 89 -9.23 1.21 -5.71
CA TYR A 89 -9.48 2.64 -5.85
C TYR A 89 -8.80 3.38 -4.71
N LEU A 90 -8.20 4.53 -5.01
CA LEU A 90 -7.79 5.52 -4.03
C LEU A 90 -9.00 6.41 -3.78
N VAL A 91 -9.62 6.23 -2.62
CA VAL A 91 -10.83 6.96 -2.22
C VAL A 91 -10.45 8.40 -1.93
N ASP A 92 -9.57 8.60 -0.95
CA ASP A 92 -8.99 9.90 -0.62
C ASP A 92 -7.62 9.73 0.07
N PHE A 93 -6.93 10.84 0.31
CA PHE A 93 -5.71 10.94 1.10
C PHE A 93 -5.70 12.28 1.86
N SER A 94 -4.95 12.31 2.95
CA SER A 94 -4.68 13.52 3.75
C SER A 94 -3.21 13.54 4.17
N CYS A 95 -2.63 14.73 4.19
CA CYS A 95 -1.28 14.96 4.73
C CYS A 95 -1.41 15.70 6.05
N TYR A 96 -0.55 15.37 7.00
CA TYR A 96 -0.46 16.12 8.24
C TYR A 96 0.31 17.42 8.00
N GLU A 97 -0.31 18.53 8.38
CA GLU A 97 0.32 19.84 8.46
C GLU A 97 0.56 20.17 9.95
N PRO A 98 1.83 20.33 10.39
CA PRO A 98 2.13 20.63 11.77
C PRO A 98 1.65 22.02 12.21
N GLU A 99 1.47 22.21 13.53
CA GLU A 99 1.08 23.51 14.07
C GLU A 99 2.18 24.57 13.89
N ASP A 100 1.80 25.85 13.80
CA ASP A 100 2.73 26.98 13.64
C ASP A 100 3.81 27.05 14.73
N GLU A 101 3.56 26.52 15.92
CA GLU A 101 4.55 26.44 17.00
C GLU A 101 5.77 25.57 16.67
N ARG A 102 5.63 24.66 15.70
CA ARG A 102 6.69 23.77 15.22
C ARG A 102 7.42 24.32 14.00
N LYS A 103 6.96 25.48 13.49
CA LYS A 103 7.50 26.13 12.32
C LYS A 103 8.90 26.66 12.62
N MET A 104 9.80 26.46 11.69
CA MET A 104 11.23 26.75 11.81
C MET A 104 11.70 27.45 10.54
N SER A 105 12.14 28.70 10.68
CA SER A 105 12.85 29.40 9.61
C SER A 105 14.30 28.93 9.52
N VAL A 106 14.92 29.12 8.36
CA VAL A 106 16.36 28.83 8.15
C VAL A 106 17.21 29.54 9.21
N ASP A 107 16.94 30.82 9.47
CA ASP A 107 17.66 31.61 10.49
C ASP A 107 17.53 31.01 11.90
N SER A 108 16.33 30.56 12.27
CA SER A 108 16.09 29.96 13.58
C SER A 108 16.78 28.61 13.73
N PHE A 109 16.78 27.82 12.65
CA PHE A 109 17.51 26.55 12.58
C PHE A 109 19.03 26.75 12.71
N LEU A 110 19.61 27.77 12.06
CA LEU A 110 21.03 28.08 12.16
C LEU A 110 21.40 28.57 13.56
N LYS A 111 20.57 29.44 14.18
CA LYS A 111 20.77 29.88 15.58
C LYS A 111 20.71 28.71 16.57
N MET A 112 19.76 27.79 16.39
CA MET A 112 19.67 26.57 17.20
C MET A 112 20.92 25.70 17.05
N THR A 113 21.42 25.57 15.82
CA THR A 113 22.64 24.82 15.49
C THR A 113 23.87 25.44 16.17
N GLU A 114 24.03 26.76 16.12
CA GLU A 114 25.11 27.48 16.80
C GLU A 114 25.05 27.33 18.33
N GLY A 115 23.84 27.39 18.89
CA GLY A 115 23.59 27.28 20.33
C GLY A 115 23.94 25.91 20.94
N ASN A 116 24.00 24.85 20.12
CA ASN A 116 24.32 23.49 20.58
C ASN A 116 25.82 23.26 20.85
N GLY A 117 26.68 24.28 20.66
CA GLY A 117 28.04 24.36 21.24
C GLY A 117 29.12 23.43 20.66
N ALA A 118 28.74 22.42 19.88
CA ALA A 118 29.65 21.43 19.29
C ALA A 118 29.95 21.66 17.79
N ILE A 119 29.39 22.72 17.19
CA ILE A 119 29.38 22.92 15.74
C ILE A 119 30.32 24.07 15.33
N THR A 120 31.17 23.81 14.33
CA THR A 120 32.14 24.81 13.81
C THR A 120 31.46 25.82 12.87
N LYS A 121 32.06 27.01 12.72
CA LYS A 121 31.55 28.04 11.78
C LYS A 121 31.44 27.52 10.34
N ASP A 122 32.42 26.74 9.88
CA ASP A 122 32.42 26.12 8.55
C ASP A 122 31.23 25.17 8.35
N THR A 123 30.81 24.50 9.43
CA THR A 123 29.65 23.61 9.45
C THR A 123 28.35 24.40 9.33
N VAL A 124 28.21 25.49 10.09
CA VAL A 124 27.04 26.37 10.02
C VAL A 124 26.89 26.95 8.61
N GLN A 125 27.98 27.46 8.01
CA GLN A 125 27.98 27.96 6.63
C GLN A 125 27.70 26.86 5.59
N PHE A 126 28.04 25.61 5.89
CA PHE A 126 27.65 24.49 5.05
C PHE A 126 26.14 24.26 5.12
N GLN A 127 25.58 24.16 6.33
CA GLN A 127 24.14 23.97 6.53
C GLN A 127 23.31 25.13 5.96
N GLU A 128 23.74 26.38 6.14
CA GLU A 128 23.12 27.56 5.53
C GLU A 128 23.03 27.45 4.00
N ARG A 129 24.15 27.08 3.34
CA ARG A 129 24.17 26.90 1.89
C ARG A 129 23.27 25.77 1.41
N ILE A 130 23.14 24.69 2.18
CA ILE A 130 22.24 23.58 1.83
C ILE A 130 20.79 24.02 2.04
N SER A 131 20.43 24.57 3.20
CA SER A 131 19.07 25.00 3.51
C SER A 131 18.54 26.03 2.49
N ASN A 132 19.36 27.00 2.07
CA ASN A 132 18.98 28.00 1.06
C ASN A 132 18.91 27.45 -0.38
N ARG A 133 19.33 26.21 -0.62
CA ARG A 133 19.34 25.56 -1.95
C ARG A 133 18.50 24.28 -2.00
N ALA A 134 17.94 23.85 -0.87
CA ALA A 134 17.19 22.61 -0.75
C ALA A 134 15.76 22.70 -1.33
N ASP A 135 15.30 23.91 -1.69
CA ASP A 135 13.97 24.17 -2.26
C ASP A 135 12.82 23.69 -1.34
N LEU A 136 13.03 23.77 -0.02
CA LEU A 136 12.04 23.40 1.01
C LEU A 136 11.11 24.56 1.43
N GLY A 137 11.31 25.74 0.85
CA GLY A 137 10.68 26.99 1.29
C GLY A 137 11.46 27.70 2.41
N ASP A 138 11.00 28.91 2.75
CA ASP A 138 11.66 29.75 3.78
C ASP A 138 11.42 29.22 5.21
N GLU A 139 10.35 28.46 5.39
CA GLU A 139 9.90 27.92 6.66
C GLU A 139 9.50 26.43 6.51
N THR A 140 9.95 25.62 7.46
CA THR A 140 9.69 24.17 7.52
C THR A 140 9.24 23.78 8.93
N TYR A 141 9.06 22.49 9.22
CA TYR A 141 8.57 22.02 10.52
C TYR A 141 9.51 20.98 11.14
N LEU A 142 9.86 21.17 12.42
CA LEU A 142 10.71 20.26 13.19
C LEU A 142 10.01 19.79 14.48
N PRO A 143 10.31 18.58 14.98
CA PRO A 143 9.75 18.09 16.23
C PRO A 143 10.29 18.84 17.44
N ARG A 144 9.41 18.97 18.45
CA ARG A 144 9.73 19.59 19.74
C ARG A 144 10.94 18.96 20.42
N GLY A 145 11.16 17.65 20.26
CA GLY A 145 12.35 16.97 20.76
C GLY A 145 13.65 17.59 20.25
N ILE A 146 13.70 17.98 18.96
CA ILE A 146 14.87 18.60 18.33
C ILE A 146 14.98 20.07 18.70
N THR A 147 13.87 20.80 18.73
CA THR A 147 13.86 22.26 18.94
C THR A 147 13.93 22.69 20.41
N SER A 148 13.77 21.75 21.34
CA SER A 148 13.90 22.00 22.79
C SER A 148 15.32 22.43 23.17
N THR A 149 15.45 23.24 24.23
CA THR A 149 16.75 23.62 24.80
C THR A 149 16.85 23.14 26.25
N PRO A 150 17.70 22.15 26.57
CA PRO A 150 18.49 21.33 25.63
C PRO A 150 17.61 20.39 24.78
N PRO A 151 18.10 19.90 23.63
CA PRO A 151 17.38 18.92 22.81
C PRO A 151 17.06 17.64 23.59
N LYS A 152 15.84 17.13 23.41
CA LYS A 152 15.33 15.91 24.04
C LYS A 152 15.11 14.84 22.97
N LEU A 153 16.15 14.04 22.73
CA LEU A 153 16.13 12.98 21.73
C LEU A 153 15.91 11.62 22.40
N ASP A 154 14.75 11.47 23.04
CA ASP A 154 14.38 10.24 23.74
C ASP A 154 13.18 9.54 23.09
N MET A 155 12.92 8.31 23.53
CA MET A 155 11.83 7.49 23.01
C MET A 155 10.45 8.10 23.27
N SER A 156 10.29 8.97 24.28
CA SER A 156 9.02 9.62 24.59
C SER A 156 8.72 10.68 23.54
N GLU A 157 9.67 11.57 23.26
CA GLU A 157 9.51 12.61 22.23
C GLU A 157 9.33 12.00 20.84
N ALA A 158 10.06 10.92 20.53
CA ALA A 158 9.89 10.20 19.28
C ALA A 158 8.47 9.59 19.15
N ARG A 159 7.91 9.04 20.23
CA ARG A 159 6.51 8.58 20.25
C ARG A 159 5.55 9.74 20.05
N THR A 160 5.77 10.87 20.72
CA THR A 160 4.92 12.05 20.58
C THR A 160 4.93 12.60 19.15
N GLU A 161 6.08 12.67 18.48
CA GLU A 161 6.15 13.02 17.06
C GLU A 161 5.32 12.07 16.21
N ALA A 162 5.50 10.75 16.39
CA ALA A 162 4.77 9.75 15.61
C ALA A 162 3.25 9.83 15.84
N GLU A 163 2.80 9.98 17.08
CA GLU A 163 1.38 10.13 17.44
C GLU A 163 0.77 11.35 16.77
N VAL A 164 1.39 12.52 16.95
CA VAL A 164 0.88 13.79 16.42
C VAL A 164 0.75 13.72 14.89
N VAL A 165 1.77 13.23 14.21
CA VAL A 165 1.78 13.17 12.75
C VAL A 165 0.80 12.12 12.22
N MET A 166 0.81 10.91 12.78
CA MET A 166 -0.05 9.83 12.30
C MET A 166 -1.52 10.09 12.61
N PHE A 167 -1.83 10.55 13.82
CA PHE A 167 -3.21 10.82 14.23
C PHE A 167 -3.75 12.04 13.48
N GLY A 168 -2.99 13.12 13.36
CA GLY A 168 -3.44 14.29 12.58
C GLY A 168 -3.74 13.97 11.11
N ALA A 169 -2.92 13.14 10.46
CA ALA A 169 -3.20 12.70 9.09
C ALA A 169 -4.45 11.79 9.00
N LEU A 170 -4.63 10.88 9.97
CA LEU A 170 -5.76 9.96 10.01
C LEU A 170 -7.08 10.66 10.37
N ASP A 171 -7.07 11.56 11.34
CA ASP A 171 -8.24 12.36 11.73
C ASP A 171 -8.76 13.14 10.54
N SER A 172 -7.87 13.85 9.85
CA SER A 172 -8.18 14.59 8.63
C SER A 172 -8.74 13.67 7.53
N LEU A 173 -8.22 12.44 7.39
CA LEU A 173 -8.70 11.48 6.40
C LEU A 173 -10.09 10.93 6.75
N PHE A 174 -10.32 10.57 8.01
CA PHE A 174 -11.59 10.03 8.48
C PHE A 174 -12.70 11.09 8.46
N GLU A 175 -12.39 12.33 8.86
CA GLU A 175 -13.32 13.45 8.77
C GLU A 175 -13.73 13.71 7.31
N LYS A 176 -12.76 13.83 6.41
CA LYS A 176 -12.99 14.10 4.98
C LYS A 176 -13.79 13.02 4.28
N THR A 177 -13.58 11.75 4.65
CA THR A 177 -14.23 10.61 3.98
C THR A 177 -15.51 10.15 4.65
N GLY A 178 -15.72 10.51 5.92
CA GLY A 178 -16.83 10.04 6.76
C GLY A 178 -16.75 8.54 7.11
N ILE A 179 -15.65 7.86 6.78
CA ILE A 179 -15.49 6.43 7.03
C ILE A 179 -15.00 6.23 8.46
N LYS A 180 -15.70 5.36 9.20
CA LYS A 180 -15.35 5.11 10.60
C LYS A 180 -14.11 4.24 10.70
N PRO A 181 -13.20 4.46 11.67
CA PRO A 181 -12.03 3.61 11.86
C PRO A 181 -12.36 2.11 12.03
N ALA A 182 -13.52 1.80 12.63
CA ALA A 182 -14.00 0.42 12.80
C ALA A 182 -14.30 -0.31 11.47
N GLU A 183 -14.49 0.42 10.36
CA GLU A 183 -14.73 -0.17 9.03
C GLU A 183 -13.43 -0.55 8.30
N ILE A 184 -12.27 -0.13 8.83
CA ILE A 184 -10.97 -0.37 8.20
C ILE A 184 -10.57 -1.84 8.35
N GLY A 185 -10.38 -2.50 7.21
CA GLY A 185 -10.05 -3.92 7.11
C GLY A 185 -8.57 -4.23 7.27
N ILE A 186 -7.74 -3.32 6.77
CA ILE A 186 -6.30 -3.47 6.59
C ILE A 186 -5.65 -2.14 6.98
N LEU A 187 -4.62 -2.20 7.82
CA LEU A 187 -3.79 -1.05 8.18
C LEU A 187 -2.33 -1.37 7.83
N ILE A 188 -1.70 -0.50 7.07
CA ILE A 188 -0.27 -0.59 6.75
C ILE A 188 0.37 0.71 7.19
N VAL A 189 1.29 0.62 8.13
CA VAL A 189 2.07 1.76 8.59
C VAL A 189 3.50 1.57 8.10
N ASN A 190 4.11 2.62 7.56
CA ASN A 190 5.53 2.64 7.27
C ASN A 190 6.23 3.82 7.95
N CYS A 191 7.38 3.51 8.55
CA CYS A 191 8.34 4.46 9.11
C CYS A 191 9.72 3.81 9.11
N SER A 192 10.73 4.47 8.52
CA SER A 192 12.04 3.83 8.32
C SER A 192 12.87 3.87 9.59
N LEU A 193 12.90 5.02 10.24
CA LEU A 193 13.86 5.35 11.29
C LEU A 193 13.33 5.13 12.72
N PHE A 194 12.03 4.86 12.89
CA PHE A 194 11.45 4.62 14.21
C PHE A 194 10.47 3.45 14.19
N ASN A 195 10.86 2.35 14.82
CA ASN A 195 10.10 1.10 14.87
C ASN A 195 10.03 0.56 16.31
N PRO A 196 9.26 1.20 17.21
CA PRO A 196 9.18 0.83 18.62
C PRO A 196 8.43 -0.49 18.83
N THR A 197 8.53 -1.02 20.06
CA THR A 197 7.63 -2.07 20.58
C THR A 197 6.83 -1.50 21.75
N PRO A 198 5.47 -1.58 21.74
CA PRO A 198 4.60 -2.01 20.64
C PRO A 198 4.76 -1.18 19.36
N SER A 199 4.37 -1.75 18.20
CA SER A 199 4.54 -1.11 16.89
C SER A 199 3.67 0.14 16.71
N LEU A 200 4.03 0.99 15.75
CA LEU A 200 3.24 2.16 15.37
C LEU A 200 1.84 1.76 14.87
N SER A 201 1.76 0.65 14.14
CA SER A 201 0.48 0.10 13.72
C SER A 201 -0.40 -0.36 14.90
N ALA A 202 0.18 -0.94 15.96
CA ALA A 202 -0.55 -1.31 17.17
C ALA A 202 -1.02 -0.08 17.94
N MET A 203 -0.21 0.98 17.98
CA MET A 203 -0.56 2.27 18.57
C MET A 203 -1.81 2.87 17.91
N ILE A 204 -1.86 2.91 16.57
CA ILE A 204 -3.02 3.38 15.80
C ILE A 204 -4.26 2.52 16.06
N VAL A 205 -4.12 1.19 16.00
CA VAL A 205 -5.24 0.25 16.24
C VAL A 205 -5.86 0.49 17.61
N ASN A 206 -5.04 0.64 18.65
CA ASN A 206 -5.50 0.89 20.01
C ASN A 206 -6.12 2.28 20.19
N HIS A 207 -5.56 3.31 19.55
CA HIS A 207 -6.07 4.69 19.65
C HIS A 207 -7.48 4.80 19.06
N TYR A 208 -7.66 4.34 17.82
CA TYR A 208 -8.92 4.47 17.09
C TYR A 208 -9.96 3.37 17.39
N LYS A 209 -9.65 2.44 18.29
CA LYS A 209 -10.49 1.26 18.58
C LYS A 209 -10.91 0.56 17.29
N MET A 210 -9.93 0.33 16.41
CA MET A 210 -10.15 -0.42 15.17
C MET A 210 -10.60 -1.84 15.51
N LYS A 211 -11.25 -2.49 14.53
CA LYS A 211 -11.78 -3.85 14.68
C LYS A 211 -10.73 -4.88 15.12
N GLU A 212 -11.16 -5.89 15.87
CA GLU A 212 -10.28 -6.92 16.44
C GLU A 212 -9.60 -7.80 15.38
N ASP A 213 -10.25 -8.04 14.24
CA ASP A 213 -9.75 -8.86 13.13
C ASP A 213 -8.97 -8.04 12.08
N ILE A 214 -8.47 -6.86 12.44
CA ILE A 214 -7.73 -5.99 11.52
C ILE A 214 -6.42 -6.65 11.08
N LYS A 215 -6.13 -6.57 9.78
CA LYS A 215 -4.84 -6.97 9.22
C LYS A 215 -3.87 -5.79 9.34
N SER A 216 -3.07 -5.79 10.40
CA SER A 216 -2.13 -4.71 10.74
C SER A 216 -0.69 -5.06 10.34
N TYR A 217 -0.04 -4.17 9.59
CA TYR A 217 1.35 -4.31 9.14
C TYR A 217 2.15 -3.06 9.51
N ASN A 218 3.36 -3.27 10.02
CA ASN A 218 4.32 -2.20 10.31
C ASN A 218 5.59 -2.46 9.50
N LEU A 219 5.88 -1.59 8.54
CA LEU A 219 7.00 -1.74 7.62
C LEU A 219 8.11 -0.73 7.98
N GLY A 220 9.35 -1.20 8.04
CA GLY A 220 10.52 -0.36 8.32
C GLY A 220 11.68 -0.64 7.36
N GLY A 221 12.66 0.26 7.33
CA GLY A 221 13.93 0.08 6.62
C GLY A 221 13.90 0.20 5.09
N MET A 222 12.81 0.66 4.47
CA MET A 222 12.73 0.83 2.99
C MET A 222 13.01 2.27 2.52
N GLY A 223 13.15 3.23 3.45
CA GLY A 223 13.39 4.64 3.14
C GLY A 223 12.27 5.27 2.33
N CYS A 224 12.62 6.22 1.46
CA CYS A 224 11.68 6.99 0.65
C CYS A 224 10.80 6.13 -0.31
N SER A 225 11.17 4.86 -0.56
CA SER A 225 10.37 3.94 -1.37
C SER A 225 9.21 3.29 -0.63
N ALA A 226 9.17 3.40 0.71
CA ALA A 226 8.21 2.73 1.57
C ALA A 226 6.74 3.02 1.23
N GLY A 227 6.44 4.24 0.78
CA GLY A 227 5.08 4.63 0.37
C GLY A 227 4.56 3.78 -0.79
N LEU A 228 5.33 3.66 -1.88
CA LEU A 228 4.95 2.85 -3.04
C LEU A 228 4.87 1.36 -2.71
N ILE A 229 5.80 0.85 -1.91
CA ILE A 229 5.78 -0.54 -1.44
C ILE A 229 4.53 -0.81 -0.60
N SER A 230 4.14 0.13 0.25
CA SER A 230 2.93 0.02 1.08
C SER A 230 1.65 0.01 0.24
N VAL A 231 1.59 0.83 -0.83
CA VAL A 231 0.46 0.82 -1.77
C VAL A 231 0.40 -0.49 -2.57
N ASP A 232 1.54 -1.03 -2.99
CA ASP A 232 1.59 -2.35 -3.65
C ASP A 232 1.13 -3.48 -2.71
N LEU A 233 1.56 -3.44 -1.45
CA LEU A 233 1.09 -4.37 -0.42
C LEU A 233 -0.43 -4.23 -0.21
N ALA A 234 -0.95 -3.00 -0.10
CA ALA A 234 -2.38 -2.73 0.02
C ALA A 234 -3.16 -3.28 -1.18
N ASN A 235 -2.65 -3.11 -2.40
CA ASN A 235 -3.25 -3.64 -3.63
C ASN A 235 -3.40 -5.17 -3.56
N ASN A 236 -2.32 -5.87 -3.17
CA ASN A 236 -2.33 -7.32 -3.05
C ASN A 236 -3.27 -7.81 -1.93
N LEU A 237 -3.28 -7.12 -0.79
CA LEU A 237 -4.18 -7.45 0.32
C LEU A 237 -5.64 -7.18 -0.04
N LEU A 238 -5.96 -6.08 -0.72
CA LEU A 238 -7.32 -5.80 -1.19
C LEU A 238 -7.77 -6.80 -2.26
N LYS A 239 -6.88 -7.29 -3.13
CA LYS A 239 -7.22 -8.38 -4.05
C LYS A 239 -7.57 -9.68 -3.32
N ALA A 240 -6.90 -9.96 -2.20
CA ALA A 240 -7.17 -11.13 -1.35
C ALA A 240 -8.37 -10.95 -0.40
N ASN A 241 -8.75 -9.71 -0.06
CA ASN A 241 -9.79 -9.41 0.93
C ASN A 241 -10.93 -8.62 0.27
N PRO A 242 -11.99 -9.29 -0.19
CA PRO A 242 -13.09 -8.64 -0.90
C PRO A 242 -13.87 -7.66 0.00
N ASN A 243 -14.37 -6.58 -0.60
CA ASN A 243 -15.25 -5.60 0.05
C ASN A 243 -14.64 -4.91 1.29
N SER A 244 -13.37 -4.54 1.23
CA SER A 244 -12.59 -4.05 2.34
C SER A 244 -12.02 -2.65 2.09
N TYR A 245 -11.71 -1.95 3.18
CA TYR A 245 -10.91 -0.72 3.19
C TYR A 245 -9.50 -1.03 3.66
N ALA A 246 -8.52 -0.42 3.01
CA ALA A 246 -7.14 -0.42 3.46
C ALA A 246 -6.66 1.02 3.68
N VAL A 247 -6.01 1.27 4.82
CA VAL A 247 -5.36 2.55 5.10
C VAL A 247 -3.86 2.35 5.09
N VAL A 248 -3.16 3.18 4.31
CA VAL A 248 -1.70 3.28 4.30
C VAL A 248 -1.31 4.56 5.01
N VAL A 249 -0.54 4.47 6.08
CA VAL A 249 0.03 5.61 6.81
C VAL A 249 1.54 5.62 6.60
N SER A 250 2.06 6.72 6.11
CA SER A 250 3.50 6.91 5.84
C SER A 250 3.98 8.13 6.62
N THR A 251 5.05 7.98 7.38
CA THR A 251 5.71 9.09 8.09
C THR A 251 7.17 8.74 8.34
N GLU A 252 8.02 9.74 8.45
CA GLU A 252 9.40 9.57 8.86
C GLU A 252 9.60 10.32 10.18
N ASN A 253 10.13 9.60 11.18
CA ASN A 253 10.38 10.17 12.51
C ASN A 253 11.84 10.61 12.59
N ILE A 254 12.06 11.89 12.81
CA ILE A 254 13.40 12.46 12.78
C ILE A 254 13.97 12.75 14.17
N THR A 255 13.15 12.69 15.23
CA THR A 255 13.55 13.04 16.60
C THR A 255 14.83 12.33 17.06
N LEU A 256 14.96 11.01 16.86
CA LEU A 256 16.12 10.27 17.38
C LEU A 256 17.38 10.34 16.52
N ASN A 257 17.29 10.92 15.32
CA ASN A 257 18.35 10.82 14.30
C ASN A 257 19.09 12.13 14.07
N TRP A 258 18.92 13.11 14.96
CA TRP A 258 19.59 14.40 14.84
C TRP A 258 21.10 14.27 15.07
N TYR A 259 21.89 14.74 14.12
CA TYR A 259 23.35 14.67 14.20
C TYR A 259 23.96 15.95 14.77
N PHE A 260 24.80 15.83 15.82
CA PHE A 260 25.46 16.97 16.47
C PHE A 260 26.93 17.18 16.06
N GLY A 261 27.47 16.36 15.16
CA GLY A 261 28.87 16.43 14.75
C GLY A 261 29.15 17.39 13.59
N ASN A 262 30.39 17.40 13.12
CA ASN A 262 30.86 18.31 12.06
C ASN A 262 31.12 17.61 10.70
N ASP A 263 30.77 16.33 10.59
CA ASP A 263 30.85 15.62 9.32
C ASP A 263 29.76 16.11 8.36
N ARG A 264 30.18 16.79 7.29
CA ARG A 264 29.29 17.37 6.26
C ARG A 264 28.35 16.34 5.64
N SER A 265 28.80 15.09 5.47
CA SER A 265 28.00 14.04 4.83
C SER A 265 26.77 13.66 5.67
N MET A 266 26.90 13.69 7.00
CA MET A 266 25.83 13.34 7.94
C MET A 266 24.88 14.51 8.20
N LEU A 267 25.36 15.75 8.07
CA LEU A 267 24.57 16.97 8.30
C LEU A 267 23.51 17.24 7.24
N LEU A 268 23.65 16.65 6.05
CA LEU A 268 22.64 16.76 5.00
C LEU A 268 21.25 16.31 5.51
N CYS A 269 21.20 15.28 6.36
CA CYS A 269 19.94 14.79 6.92
C CYS A 269 19.23 15.85 7.77
N ASN A 270 19.97 16.60 8.59
CA ASN A 270 19.41 17.66 9.43
C ASN A 270 18.82 18.84 8.61
N CYS A 271 19.35 19.08 7.41
CA CYS A 271 18.87 20.15 6.53
C CYS A 271 17.68 19.72 5.67
N LEU A 272 17.62 18.44 5.29
CA LEU A 272 16.68 17.94 4.29
C LEU A 272 15.41 17.33 4.90
N PHE A 273 15.54 16.59 5.99
CA PHE A 273 14.39 15.88 6.56
C PHE A 273 13.58 16.79 7.47
N GLN A 274 12.28 16.80 7.23
CA GLN A 274 11.30 17.61 7.94
C GLN A 274 10.21 16.71 8.50
N MET A 275 9.50 17.22 9.51
CA MET A 275 8.33 16.54 10.05
C MET A 275 7.23 16.46 8.98
N GLY A 276 6.65 15.28 8.82
CA GLY A 276 5.49 15.11 7.95
C GLY A 276 4.96 13.69 7.91
N GLY A 277 3.73 13.56 7.42
CA GLY A 277 3.10 12.27 7.22
C GLY A 277 1.89 12.35 6.31
N ALA A 278 1.50 11.20 5.77
CA ALA A 278 0.34 11.07 4.91
C ALA A 278 -0.43 9.80 5.23
N ALA A 279 -1.75 9.89 5.15
CA ALA A 279 -2.67 8.77 5.25
C ALA A 279 -3.46 8.64 3.93
N ILE A 280 -3.49 7.44 3.36
CA ILE A 280 -4.13 7.13 2.09
C ILE A 280 -5.19 6.05 2.32
N LEU A 281 -6.42 6.32 1.88
CA LEU A 281 -7.52 5.36 1.93
C LEU A 281 -7.70 4.67 0.57
N LEU A 282 -7.60 3.35 0.58
CA LEU A 282 -7.82 2.48 -0.57
C LEU A 282 -9.05 1.59 -0.35
N SER A 283 -9.76 1.27 -1.44
CA SER A 283 -10.95 0.42 -1.41
C SER A 283 -11.04 -0.49 -2.62
N ASN A 284 -11.59 -1.70 -2.44
CA ASN A 284 -12.04 -2.55 -3.53
C ASN A 284 -13.58 -2.71 -3.58
N ARG A 285 -14.32 -1.89 -2.82
CA ARG A 285 -15.78 -1.93 -2.79
C ARG A 285 -16.33 -1.28 -4.05
N ARG A 286 -17.33 -1.93 -4.66
CA ARG A 286 -17.96 -1.44 -5.91
C ARG A 286 -18.63 -0.07 -5.73
N GLN A 287 -19.17 0.19 -4.54
CA GLN A 287 -19.87 1.43 -4.21
C GLN A 287 -18.93 2.64 -4.14
N ASP A 288 -17.64 2.43 -3.87
CA ASP A 288 -16.68 3.53 -3.74
C ASP A 288 -16.17 4.05 -5.07
N ARG A 289 -16.48 3.36 -6.18
CA ARG A 289 -15.99 3.70 -7.52
C ARG A 289 -16.32 5.14 -7.94
N SER A 290 -17.50 5.64 -7.61
CA SER A 290 -17.95 6.98 -8.02
C SER A 290 -17.36 8.12 -7.17
N LYS A 291 -16.99 7.84 -5.92
CA LYS A 291 -16.42 8.84 -5.00
C LYS A 291 -14.88 8.80 -4.93
N SER A 292 -14.25 7.83 -5.60
CA SER A 292 -12.80 7.67 -5.55
C SER A 292 -12.09 8.64 -6.49
N LYS A 293 -11.01 9.25 -6.01
CA LYS A 293 -10.17 10.16 -6.79
C LYS A 293 -9.42 9.44 -7.91
N TYR A 294 -8.91 8.24 -7.63
CA TYR A 294 -8.12 7.48 -8.61
C TYR A 294 -8.46 6.00 -8.61
N LYS A 295 -8.18 5.35 -9.73
CA LYS A 295 -8.18 3.89 -9.86
C LYS A 295 -6.74 3.43 -10.01
N LEU A 296 -6.32 2.49 -9.16
CA LEU A 296 -5.01 1.87 -9.26
C LEU A 296 -4.98 0.94 -10.47
N VAL A 297 -4.09 1.22 -11.43
CA VAL A 297 -3.96 0.44 -12.67
C VAL A 297 -2.89 -0.63 -12.54
N ASN A 298 -1.68 -0.23 -12.17
CA ASN A 298 -0.56 -1.14 -11.96
C ASN A 298 0.34 -0.63 -10.83
N THR A 299 1.06 -1.56 -10.21
CA THR A 299 2.11 -1.30 -9.24
C THR A 299 3.31 -2.15 -9.63
N ASP A 300 4.42 -1.50 -10.01
CA ASP A 300 5.65 -2.19 -10.42
C ASP A 300 6.72 -2.00 -9.36
N THR A 301 6.87 -3.01 -8.49
CA THR A 301 7.96 -3.11 -7.53
C THR A 301 9.05 -4.03 -8.10
N GLN A 302 10.33 -3.64 -7.96
CA GLN A 302 11.42 -4.47 -8.46
C GLN A 302 11.43 -5.83 -7.74
N ARG A 303 11.27 -6.90 -8.51
CA ARG A 303 11.41 -8.27 -8.00
C ARG A 303 12.87 -8.66 -8.02
N ILE A 304 13.42 -9.03 -6.86
CA ILE A 304 14.75 -9.61 -6.77
C ILE A 304 14.74 -10.92 -7.54
N LYS A 305 15.41 -10.95 -8.70
CA LYS A 305 15.70 -12.21 -9.39
C LYS A 305 16.81 -12.90 -8.60
N ARG A 306 16.51 -14.06 -8.03
CA ARG A 306 17.53 -14.94 -7.45
C ARG A 306 18.54 -15.25 -8.56
N GLN A 307 19.79 -14.83 -8.40
CA GLN A 307 20.89 -15.44 -9.13
C GLN A 307 21.08 -16.83 -8.50
N GLU A 308 20.93 -17.88 -9.30
CA GLU A 308 21.41 -19.21 -8.92
C GLU A 308 22.94 -19.10 -8.80
N LEU A 309 23.46 -19.33 -7.60
CA LEU A 309 24.89 -19.45 -7.31
C LEU A 309 25.40 -20.81 -7.79
#